data_AF-A0AAW9B9F3-F1
#
_entry.id   AF-A0AAW9B9F3-F1
#
_cell.length_a   1.000
_cell.length_b   1.000
_cell.length_c   1.000
_cell.angle_alpha   90.00
_cell.angle_beta   90.00
_cell.angle_gamma   90.00
#
_symmetry.space_group_name_H-M   'P 1'
#
loop_
_entity.id
_entity.type
_entity.pdbx_description
1 polymer ?
#
loop_
_entity_poly.entity_id
_entity_poly.type
_entity_poly.pdbx_seq_one_letter_code
_entity_poly.pdbx_strand_id
1 'polypeptide(L)'
;MGVPVFQIKAEMQRHGILAFSSNYALYADLSSRVMRTLEEMAPRVEVYSIDEAFLDLTGIESAISLVEFGQQVRERIGHWIGITVCVGIAPTKTLAKLANHAAKKYPATQGVVDLTNPDRQRRLLALVPVDDVWGVGRRLSKRLNGLCITPALYLANASPI
;
A
#
# COMPACT_ATOMS: atom_id res chain seq x y z
N MET A 1 2.77 0.74 15.24
CA MET A 1 2.57 2.19 15.53
C MET A 1 1.72 2.31 16.78
N GLY A 2 2.01 3.28 17.67
CA GLY A 2 1.16 3.53 18.85
C GLY A 2 1.71 3.07 20.21
N VAL A 3 3.01 2.73 20.31
CA VAL A 3 3.64 2.53 21.63
C VAL A 3 3.80 3.90 22.31
N PRO A 4 3.30 4.11 23.54
CA PRO A 4 3.47 5.37 24.24
C PRO A 4 4.95 5.72 24.47
N VAL A 5 5.32 6.99 24.26
CA VAL A 5 6.72 7.47 24.36
C VAL A 5 7.37 7.11 25.69
N PHE A 6 6.61 7.14 26.80
CA PHE A 6 7.17 6.82 28.11
C PHE A 6 7.65 5.37 28.24
N GLN A 7 7.12 4.45 27.44
CA GLN A 7 7.49 3.03 27.45
C GLN A 7 8.81 2.76 26.69
N ILE A 8 9.27 3.69 25.86
CA ILE A 8 10.45 3.54 25.00
C ILE A 8 11.56 4.54 25.31
N LYS A 9 11.50 5.24 26.46
CA LYS A 9 12.48 6.28 26.82
C LYS A 9 13.92 5.76 26.86
N ALA A 10 14.12 4.55 27.38
CA ALA A 10 15.45 3.95 27.48
C ALA A 10 16.02 3.65 26.09
N GLU A 11 15.21 3.08 25.19
CA GLU A 11 15.56 2.83 23.80
C GLU A 11 15.84 4.13 23.04
N MET A 12 15.03 5.17 23.29
CA MET A 12 15.25 6.48 22.70
C MET A 12 16.61 7.06 23.06
N GLN A 13 17.00 6.98 24.34
CA GLN A 13 18.33 7.40 24.79
C GLN A 13 19.43 6.53 24.20
N ARG A 14 19.25 5.21 24.21
CA ARG A 14 20.25 4.24 23.72
C ARG A 14 20.55 4.40 22.23
N HIS A 15 19.55 4.72 21.43
CA HIS A 15 19.66 4.81 19.97
C HIS A 15 19.67 6.23 19.42
N GLY A 16 19.60 7.25 20.29
CA GLY A 16 19.53 8.65 19.86
C GLY A 16 18.26 8.96 19.06
N ILE A 17 17.12 8.34 19.41
CA ILE A 17 15.85 8.57 18.71
C ILE A 17 15.36 9.99 19.02
N LEU A 18 15.10 10.75 17.97
CA LEU A 18 14.55 12.10 18.06
C LEU A 18 13.02 12.08 17.99
N ALA A 19 12.38 12.84 18.88
CA ALA A 19 10.95 13.07 18.84
C ALA A 19 10.67 14.43 18.18
N PHE A 20 9.80 14.43 17.17
CA PHE A 20 9.35 15.63 16.49
C PHE A 20 7.87 15.87 16.76
N SER A 21 7.49 17.12 16.95
CA SER A 21 6.08 17.51 17.00
C SER A 21 5.43 17.31 15.63
N SER A 22 4.19 16.86 15.61
CA SER A 22 3.39 16.76 14.40
C SER A 22 3.09 18.14 13.80
N ASN A 23 3.29 18.31 12.49
CA ASN A 23 2.86 19.51 11.76
C ASN A 23 1.71 19.16 10.79
N TYR A 24 0.48 19.17 11.30
CA TYR A 24 -0.69 18.77 10.53
C TYR A 24 -0.97 19.67 9.32
N ALA A 25 -0.71 20.97 9.43
CA ALA A 25 -0.90 21.91 8.33
C ALA A 25 0.03 21.59 7.16
N LEU A 26 1.30 21.30 7.44
CA LEU A 26 2.27 20.88 6.43
C LEU A 26 1.85 19.54 5.79
N TYR A 27 1.48 18.55 6.60
CA TYR A 27 1.11 17.23 6.07
C TYR A 27 -0.17 17.29 5.21
N ALA A 28 -1.14 18.12 5.60
CA ALA A 28 -2.35 18.36 4.82
C ALA A 28 -2.05 19.07 3.49
N ASP A 29 -1.17 20.07 3.49
CA ASP A 29 -0.73 20.74 2.26
C ASP A 29 -0.02 19.76 1.31
N LEU A 30 0.96 18.99 1.81
CA LEU A 30 1.66 17.97 1.02
C LEU A 30 0.70 16.90 0.46
N SER A 31 -0.23 16.41 1.29
CA SER A 31 -1.29 15.49 0.87
C SER A 31 -2.12 16.07 -0.28
N SER A 32 -2.59 17.31 -0.13
CA SER A 32 -3.42 17.98 -1.13
C SER A 32 -2.72 18.12 -2.49
N ARG A 33 -1.40 18.36 -2.48
CA ARG A 33 -0.58 18.41 -3.70
C ARG A 33 -0.46 17.05 -4.35
N VAL A 34 -0.23 15.99 -3.57
CA VAL A 34 -0.18 14.61 -4.08
C VAL A 34 -1.52 14.25 -4.73
N MET A 35 -2.64 14.49 -4.05
CA MET A 35 -3.96 14.14 -4.57
C MET A 35 -4.27 14.89 -5.87
N ARG A 36 -3.95 16.19 -5.94
CA ARG A 36 -4.13 16.98 -7.17
C ARG A 36 -3.29 16.45 -8.33
N THR A 37 -2.03 16.11 -8.07
CA THR A 37 -1.17 15.50 -9.10
C THR A 37 -1.74 14.17 -9.59
N LEU A 38 -2.33 13.35 -8.71
CA LEU A 38 -2.97 12.09 -9.12
C LEU A 38 -4.24 12.34 -9.95
N GLU A 39 -5.03 13.36 -9.62
CA GLU A 39 -6.25 13.76 -10.36
C GLU A 39 -5.94 14.19 -11.80
N GLU A 40 -4.75 14.73 -12.05
CA GLU A 40 -4.28 15.07 -13.40
C GLU A 40 -3.82 13.85 -14.21
N MET A 41 -3.54 12.72 -13.56
CA MET A 41 -2.92 11.54 -14.17
C MET A 41 -3.90 10.40 -14.43
N ALA A 42 -5.02 10.31 -13.71
CA ALA A 42 -5.98 9.24 -13.86
C ALA A 42 -7.41 9.78 -14.06
N PRO A 43 -8.27 9.07 -14.83
CA PRO A 43 -9.66 9.45 -15.04
C PRO A 43 -10.46 9.66 -13.76
N ARG A 44 -10.15 8.88 -12.72
CA ARG A 44 -10.83 8.96 -11.43
C ARG A 44 -9.88 8.63 -10.30
N VAL A 45 -9.96 9.44 -9.25
CA VAL A 45 -9.22 9.27 -8.00
C VAL A 45 -10.21 9.19 -6.84
N GLU A 46 -9.99 8.24 -5.94
CA GLU A 46 -10.71 8.09 -4.67
C GLU A 46 -9.71 8.22 -3.53
N VAL A 47 -9.78 9.33 -2.79
CA VAL A 47 -8.94 9.55 -1.61
C VAL A 47 -9.36 8.61 -0.48
N TYR A 48 -8.44 7.76 -0.01
CA TYR A 48 -8.69 6.78 1.05
C TYR A 48 -8.20 7.27 2.41
N SER A 49 -7.04 7.94 2.44
CA SER A 49 -6.45 8.56 3.63
C SER A 49 -5.61 9.78 3.23
N ILE A 50 -4.94 10.40 4.21
CA ILE A 50 -4.02 11.53 3.97
C ILE A 50 -2.85 11.17 3.04
N ASP A 51 -2.45 9.90 2.99
CA ASP A 51 -1.28 9.41 2.26
C ASP A 51 -1.61 8.31 1.23
N GLU A 52 -2.88 8.00 1.03
CA GLU A 52 -3.31 6.93 0.13
C GLU A 52 -4.55 7.31 -0.69
N ALA A 53 -4.53 6.91 -1.97
CA ALA A 53 -5.66 7.02 -2.89
C ALA A 53 -5.76 5.77 -3.78
N PHE A 54 -6.96 5.49 -4.26
CA PHE A 54 -7.21 4.53 -5.33
C PHE A 54 -7.43 5.26 -6.64
N LEU A 55 -6.78 4.79 -7.70
CA LEU A 55 -6.93 5.31 -9.05
C LEU A 55 -7.71 4.30 -9.88
N ASP A 56 -8.69 4.78 -10.64
CA ASP A 56 -9.27 4.00 -11.73
C ASP A 56 -8.38 4.12 -12.95
N LEU A 57 -7.82 2.99 -13.39
CA LEU A 57 -6.90 2.95 -14.52
C LEU A 57 -7.57 2.52 -15.82
N THR A 58 -8.90 2.33 -15.82
CA THR A 58 -9.65 1.85 -16.99
C THR A 58 -9.38 2.75 -18.20
N GLY A 59 -8.87 2.14 -19.28
CA GLY A 59 -8.54 2.82 -20.54
C GLY A 59 -7.09 3.31 -20.62
N ILE A 60 -6.35 3.41 -19.52
CA ILE A 60 -4.93 3.78 -19.54
C ILE A 60 -4.08 2.69 -20.18
N GLU A 61 -4.45 1.43 -19.94
CA GLU A 61 -3.79 0.23 -20.49
C GLU A 61 -3.79 0.18 -22.02
N SER A 62 -4.68 0.96 -22.67
CA SER A 62 -4.73 1.07 -24.13
C SER A 62 -3.64 1.97 -24.71
N ALA A 63 -3.10 2.88 -23.90
CA ALA A 63 -2.10 3.87 -24.32
C ALA A 63 -0.69 3.49 -23.86
N ILE A 64 -0.54 2.98 -22.63
CA ILE A 64 0.75 2.62 -22.03
C ILE A 64 0.61 1.41 -21.11
N SER A 65 1.73 0.75 -20.80
CA SER A 65 1.70 -0.34 -19.82
C SER A 65 1.40 0.20 -18.42
N LEU A 66 0.64 -0.56 -17.62
CA LEU A 66 0.27 -0.11 -16.27
C LEU A 66 1.49 0.02 -15.34
N VAL A 67 2.53 -0.79 -15.55
CA VAL A 67 3.80 -0.68 -14.81
C VAL A 67 4.49 0.64 -15.15
N GLU A 68 4.54 1.01 -16.42
CA GLU A 68 5.10 2.29 -16.87
C GLU A 68 4.30 3.47 -16.32
N PHE A 69 2.96 3.41 -16.38
CA PHE A 69 2.11 4.40 -15.73
C PHE A 69 2.44 4.55 -14.23
N GLY A 70 2.58 3.43 -13.51
CA GLY A 70 2.96 3.44 -12.10
C GLY A 70 4.32 4.08 -11.85
N GLN A 71 5.31 3.89 -12.75
CA GLN A 71 6.59 4.57 -12.64
C GLN A 71 6.46 6.07 -12.90
N GLN A 72 5.69 6.49 -13.90
CA GLN A 72 5.43 7.92 -14.16
C GLN A 72 4.76 8.60 -12.96
N VAL A 73 3.83 7.93 -12.27
CA VAL A 73 3.22 8.45 -11.03
C VAL A 73 4.28 8.70 -9.97
N ARG A 74 5.15 7.71 -9.72
CA ARG A 74 6.23 7.82 -8.73
C ARG A 74 7.21 8.93 -9.06
N GLU A 75 7.63 8.98 -10.31
CA GLU A 75 8.55 10.01 -10.79
C GLU A 75 7.92 11.39 -10.68
N ARG A 76 6.68 11.59 -11.12
CA ARG A 76 6.03 12.91 -11.05
C ARG A 76 5.88 13.41 -9.61
N ILE A 77 5.37 12.56 -8.71
CA ILE A 77 5.25 12.92 -7.29
C ILE A 77 6.64 13.18 -6.68
N GLY A 78 7.63 12.34 -7.01
CA GLY A 78 9.01 12.52 -6.56
C GLY A 78 9.62 13.85 -6.98
N HIS A 79 9.46 14.23 -8.25
CA HIS A 79 10.03 15.48 -8.79
C HIS A 79 9.28 16.73 -8.33
N TRP A 80 7.95 16.70 -8.28
CA TRP A 80 7.15 17.90 -8.03
C TRP A 80 6.96 18.19 -6.54
N ILE A 81 6.93 17.14 -5.71
CA ILE A 81 6.56 17.24 -4.30
C ILE A 81 7.72 16.82 -3.39
N GLY A 82 8.66 16.01 -3.90
CA GLY A 82 9.79 15.52 -3.10
C GLY A 82 9.45 14.34 -2.19
N ILE A 83 8.33 13.64 -2.45
CA ILE A 83 7.88 12.50 -1.66
C ILE A 83 8.02 11.22 -2.48
N THR A 84 8.59 10.18 -1.86
CA THR A 84 8.65 8.85 -2.49
C THR A 84 7.35 8.10 -2.24
N VAL A 85 6.75 7.57 -3.31
CA VAL A 85 5.54 6.75 -3.23
C VAL A 85 5.77 5.36 -3.84
N CYS A 86 4.87 4.43 -3.52
CA CYS A 86 4.78 3.11 -4.14
C CYS A 86 3.41 2.96 -4.79
N VAL A 87 3.33 2.17 -5.86
CA VAL A 87 2.12 1.96 -6.65
C VAL A 87 1.82 0.46 -6.72
N GLY A 88 0.61 0.09 -6.29
CA GLY A 88 0.08 -1.26 -6.42
C GLY A 88 -1.11 -1.26 -7.36
N ILE A 89 -1.06 -2.10 -8.40
CA ILE A 89 -2.07 -2.19 -9.45
C ILE A 89 -2.70 -3.58 -9.40
N ALA A 90 -4.02 -3.68 -9.38
CA ALA A 90 -4.74 -4.94 -9.45
C ALA A 90 -6.23 -4.73 -9.81
N PRO A 91 -6.98 -5.80 -10.16
CA PRO A 91 -8.39 -5.69 -10.52
C PRO A 91 -9.32 -5.29 -9.36
N THR A 92 -8.88 -5.42 -8.10
CA THR A 92 -9.69 -5.06 -6.91
C THR A 92 -8.86 -4.25 -5.92
N LYS A 93 -9.51 -3.41 -5.10
CA LYS A 93 -8.85 -2.58 -4.08
C LYS A 93 -8.02 -3.40 -3.08
N THR A 94 -8.52 -4.57 -2.67
CA THR A 94 -7.79 -5.48 -1.76
C THR A 94 -6.52 -6.02 -2.40
N LEU A 95 -6.58 -6.44 -3.66
CA LEU A 95 -5.39 -6.89 -4.38
C LEU A 95 -4.43 -5.72 -4.70
N ALA A 96 -4.94 -4.52 -4.95
CA ALA A 96 -4.12 -3.34 -5.17
C ALA A 96 -3.35 -2.94 -3.91
N LYS A 97 -3.99 -3.05 -2.73
CA LYS A 97 -3.33 -2.92 -1.42
C LYS A 97 -2.26 -4.00 -1.21
N LEU A 98 -2.55 -5.25 -1.58
CA LEU A 98 -1.57 -6.34 -1.55
C LEU A 98 -0.36 -6.07 -2.48
N ALA A 99 -0.63 -5.59 -3.70
CA ALA A 99 0.41 -5.18 -4.64
C ALA A 99 1.27 -4.05 -4.06
N ASN A 100 0.65 -3.03 -3.47
CA ASN A 100 1.38 -1.91 -2.85
C ASN A 100 2.21 -2.36 -1.64
N HIS A 101 1.72 -3.33 -0.85
CA HIS A 101 2.50 -3.97 0.21
C HIS A 101 3.76 -4.64 -0.37
N ALA A 102 3.62 -5.42 -1.44
CA ALA A 102 4.76 -6.03 -2.12
C ALA A 102 5.73 -4.99 -2.71
N ALA A 103 5.21 -3.89 -3.26
CA ALA A 103 6.00 -2.79 -3.82
C ALA A 103 6.88 -2.13 -2.76
N LYS A 104 6.41 -2.04 -1.52
CA LYS A 104 7.16 -1.53 -0.37
C LYS A 104 8.15 -2.55 0.18
N LYS A 105 7.78 -3.84 0.17
CA LYS A 105 8.54 -4.93 0.80
C LYS A 105 9.72 -5.41 -0.03
N TYR A 106 9.60 -5.41 -1.36
CA TYR A 106 10.59 -6.01 -2.24
C TYR A 106 11.27 -4.95 -3.11
N PRO A 107 12.50 -4.49 -2.78
CA PRO A 107 13.19 -3.44 -3.53
C PRO A 107 13.35 -3.72 -5.03
N ALA A 108 13.43 -5.00 -5.41
CA ALA A 108 13.51 -5.44 -6.80
C ALA A 108 12.30 -5.04 -7.66
N THR A 109 11.16 -4.69 -7.05
CA THR A 109 9.98 -4.20 -7.78
C THR A 109 10.09 -2.72 -8.13
N GLN A 110 11.12 -2.02 -7.65
CA GLN A 110 11.32 -0.60 -7.86
C GLN A 110 10.04 0.20 -7.56
N GLY A 111 9.38 -0.11 -6.43
CA GLY A 111 8.19 0.60 -5.95
C GLY A 111 6.92 0.47 -6.80
N VAL A 112 6.87 -0.38 -7.83
CA VAL A 112 5.66 -0.64 -8.62
C VAL A 112 5.39 -2.14 -8.73
N VAL A 113 4.17 -2.57 -8.40
CA VAL A 113 3.75 -3.97 -8.58
C VAL A 113 2.41 -4.01 -9.28
N ASP A 114 2.36 -4.80 -10.35
CA ASP A 114 1.15 -5.09 -11.12
C ASP A 114 0.70 -6.54 -10.88
N LEU A 115 -0.52 -6.71 -10.39
CA LEU A 115 -1.18 -7.98 -10.14
C LEU A 115 -2.41 -8.17 -11.03
N THR A 116 -2.49 -7.57 -12.21
CA THR A 116 -3.53 -7.86 -13.21
C THR A 116 -3.51 -9.33 -13.64
N ASN A 117 -2.33 -9.95 -13.71
CA ASN A 117 -2.16 -11.38 -14.01
C ASN A 117 -2.51 -12.28 -12.79
N PRO A 118 -3.48 -13.21 -12.89
CA PRO A 118 -3.87 -14.11 -11.80
C PRO A 118 -2.76 -15.01 -11.26
N ASP A 119 -1.82 -15.47 -12.08
CA ASP A 119 -0.69 -16.29 -11.61
C ASP A 119 0.27 -15.48 -10.75
N ARG A 120 0.44 -14.18 -11.04
CA ARG A 120 1.19 -13.26 -10.15
C ARG A 120 0.46 -13.06 -8.83
N GLN A 121 -0.87 -12.90 -8.87
CA GLN A 121 -1.70 -12.80 -7.66
C GLN A 121 -1.50 -14.03 -6.76
N ARG A 122 -1.67 -15.24 -7.31
CA ARG A 122 -1.56 -16.49 -6.54
C ARG A 122 -0.17 -16.68 -5.95
N ARG A 123 0.89 -16.39 -6.71
CA ARG A 123 2.28 -16.45 -6.21
C ARG A 123 2.50 -15.51 -5.03
N LEU A 124 2.02 -14.26 -5.11
CA LEU A 124 2.19 -13.32 -4.01
C LEU A 124 1.33 -13.70 -2.78
N LEU A 125 0.08 -14.12 -2.99
CA LEU A 125 -0.82 -14.59 -1.93
C LEU A 125 -0.26 -15.79 -1.16
N ALA A 126 0.55 -16.64 -1.81
CA ALA A 126 1.21 -17.75 -1.14
C ALA A 126 2.31 -17.31 -0.16
N LEU A 127 2.88 -16.12 -0.35
CA LEU A 127 3.99 -15.57 0.44
C LEU A 127 3.55 -14.61 1.55
N VAL A 128 2.27 -14.23 1.54
CA VAL A 128 1.73 -13.22 2.45
C VAL A 128 0.89 -13.90 3.54
N PRO A 129 1.20 -13.68 4.82
CA PRO A 129 0.34 -14.12 5.91
C PRO A 129 -1.06 -13.53 5.78
N VAL A 130 -2.07 -14.28 6.20
CA VAL A 130 -3.46 -13.83 6.17
C VAL A 130 -3.68 -12.56 7.01
N ASP A 131 -2.86 -12.38 8.04
CA ASP A 131 -2.89 -11.24 8.95
C ASP A 131 -2.45 -9.92 8.29
N ASP A 132 -1.73 -9.99 7.16
CA ASP A 132 -1.29 -8.84 6.38
C ASP A 132 -2.30 -8.47 5.26
N VAL A 133 -3.40 -9.22 5.12
CA VAL A 133 -4.45 -8.92 4.14
C VAL A 133 -5.28 -7.72 4.61
N TRP A 134 -5.44 -6.73 3.73
CA TRP A 134 -6.26 -5.56 4.01
C TRP A 134 -7.70 -5.97 4.38
N GLY A 135 -8.16 -5.54 5.55
CA GLY A 135 -9.46 -5.92 6.13
C GLY A 135 -9.38 -7.05 7.17
N VAL A 136 -8.26 -7.77 7.28
CA VAL A 136 -8.07 -8.82 8.29
C VAL A 136 -7.45 -8.23 9.56
N GLY A 137 -8.31 -7.88 10.51
CA GLY A 137 -7.88 -7.39 11.82
C GLY A 137 -7.57 -8.50 12.83
N ARG A 138 -6.95 -8.14 13.97
CA ARG A 138 -6.48 -9.06 15.03
C ARG A 138 -7.47 -10.17 15.45
N ARG A 139 -8.77 -9.88 15.50
CA ARG A 139 -9.79 -10.89 15.85
C ARG A 139 -9.99 -11.91 14.73
N LEU A 140 -10.06 -11.44 13.49
CA LEU A 140 -10.23 -12.29 12.33
C LEU A 140 -8.96 -13.12 12.07
N SER A 141 -7.79 -12.51 12.22
CA SER A 141 -6.49 -13.19 12.26
C SER A 141 -6.49 -14.41 13.17
N LYS A 142 -6.87 -14.24 14.45
CA LYS A 142 -6.93 -15.36 15.41
C LYS A 142 -7.89 -16.47 14.94
N ARG A 143 -9.05 -16.10 14.40
CA ARG A 143 -10.03 -17.06 13.89
C ARG A 143 -9.49 -17.84 12.70
N LEU A 144 -8.93 -17.16 11.70
CA LEU A 144 -8.40 -17.77 10.48
C LEU A 144 -7.19 -18.68 10.78
N ASN A 145 -6.27 -18.22 11.63
CA ASN A 145 -5.18 -19.06 12.10
C ASN A 145 -5.67 -20.30 12.85
N GLY A 146 -6.73 -20.18 13.67
CA GLY A 146 -7.38 -21.33 14.32
C GLY A 146 -8.04 -22.33 13.36
N LEU A 147 -8.34 -21.90 12.13
CA LEU A 147 -8.83 -22.76 11.04
C LEU A 147 -7.69 -23.25 10.12
N CYS A 148 -6.43 -23.07 10.52
CA CYS A 148 -5.24 -23.39 9.71
C CYS A 148 -5.17 -22.63 8.36
N ILE A 149 -5.88 -21.50 8.25
CA ILE A 149 -5.80 -20.60 7.11
C ILE A 149 -4.69 -19.59 7.41
N THR A 150 -3.44 -19.93 7.09
CA THR A 150 -2.28 -19.08 7.40
C THR A 150 -1.80 -18.23 6.23
N PRO A 151 -1.59 -18.73 4.99
CA PRO A 151 -1.27 -17.87 3.87
C PRO A 151 -2.55 -17.22 3.32
N ALA A 152 -2.45 -15.99 2.83
CA ALA A 152 -3.56 -15.29 2.18
C ALA A 152 -4.16 -16.10 1.01
N LEU A 153 -3.35 -16.94 0.35
CA LEU A 153 -3.80 -17.87 -0.68
C LEU A 153 -4.86 -18.87 -0.16
N TYR A 154 -4.74 -19.33 1.08
CA TYR A 154 -5.70 -20.30 1.63
C TYR A 154 -7.04 -19.61 1.88
N LEU A 155 -7.02 -18.35 2.34
CA LEU A 155 -8.23 -17.55 2.47
C LEU A 155 -8.91 -17.35 1.11
N ALA A 156 -8.11 -17.06 0.06
CA ALA A 156 -8.64 -16.87 -1.29
C ALA A 156 -9.29 -18.13 -1.90
N ASN A 157 -8.89 -19.33 -1.45
CA ASN A 157 -9.48 -20.60 -1.90
C ASN A 157 -10.54 -21.15 -0.93
N ALA A 158 -10.77 -20.51 0.22
CA ALA A 158 -11.72 -20.99 1.20
C ALA A 158 -13.16 -20.79 0.70
N SER A 159 -14.03 -21.76 0.97
CA SER A 159 -15.46 -21.62 0.71
C SER A 159 -16.06 -20.54 1.63
N PRO A 160 -16.95 -19.67 1.12
CA PRO A 160 -17.75 -18.81 1.97
C PRO A 160 -18.52 -19.67 2.97
N ILE A 161 -18.49 -19.28 4.25
CA ILE A 161 -19.32 -19.88 5.31
C ILE A 161 -20.63 -19.11 5.36
#